data_AF-A0A960J446-F1
#
_entry.id   AF-A0A960J446-F1
#
_cell.length_a   1.000
_cell.length_b   1.000
_cell.length_c   1.000
_cell.angle_alpha   90.00
_cell.angle_beta   90.00
_cell.angle_gamma   90.00
#
_symmetry.space_group_name_H-M   'P 1'
#
loop_
_entity.id
_entity.type
_entity.pdbx_description
1 polymer ?
#
loop_
_entity_poly.entity_id
_entity_poly.type
_entity_poly.pdbx_seq_one_letter_code
_entity_poly.pdbx_strand_id
1 'polypeptide(L)'
;MAAPRLPLLRRRRPTGPGACAAPFVSMYLDQRGQVRACCQNDYHLLGNVTERPLREIWRGERAQALRRAVAGHDLDLGCDFCEWQVAKGRPDLAFARWFDEFAVATDEPDWPQQLELAVSNTCNLQCVMCDGEWSSSIRSQREGLAPLPKVYDDAFFDELSDFLPHLRRVKFLGGEPFLAAETLRV
;
A
#
# COMPACT_ATOMS: atom_id res chain seq x y z
N MET A 1 -23.34 32.10 4.51
CA MET A 1 -23.87 30.87 3.86
C MET A 1 -23.14 29.69 4.47
N ALA A 2 -23.84 28.88 5.26
CA ALA A 2 -23.25 27.74 5.97
C ALA A 2 -23.03 26.60 4.97
N ALA A 3 -21.81 26.05 4.94
CA ALA A 3 -21.49 24.86 4.16
C ALA A 3 -22.43 23.70 4.58
N PRO A 4 -22.96 22.91 3.64
CA PRO A 4 -23.80 21.78 3.98
C PRO A 4 -22.95 20.76 4.74
N ARG A 5 -23.33 20.46 5.98
CA ARG A 5 -22.77 19.35 6.75
C ARG A 5 -23.11 18.07 5.99
N LEU A 6 -22.12 17.45 5.35
CA LEU A 6 -22.28 16.11 4.80
C LEU A 6 -22.77 15.18 5.93
N PRO A 7 -23.84 14.40 5.71
CA PRO A 7 -24.28 13.44 6.70
C PRO A 7 -23.13 12.47 6.94
N LEU A 8 -22.71 12.36 8.21
CA LEU A 8 -21.76 11.35 8.66
C LEU A 8 -22.38 9.97 8.35
N LEU A 9 -22.07 9.43 7.17
CA LEU A 9 -22.33 8.05 6.79
C LEU A 9 -21.51 7.18 7.74
N ARG A 10 -22.05 6.91 8.92
CA ARG A 10 -21.60 5.80 9.78
C ARG A 10 -21.92 4.52 9.01
N ARG A 11 -20.96 4.02 8.23
CA ARG A 11 -21.01 2.69 7.59
C ARG A 11 -19.94 1.78 8.18
N ARG A 12 -20.27 0.48 8.16
CA ARG A 12 -19.78 -0.60 9.03
C ARG A 12 -18.24 -0.67 9.04
N ARG A 13 -17.67 -0.44 10.22
CA ARG A 13 -16.31 -0.88 10.53
C ARG A 13 -16.29 -2.41 10.45
N PRO A 14 -15.28 -3.06 9.87
CA PRO A 14 -15.07 -4.48 10.12
C PRO A 14 -14.91 -4.62 11.65
N THR A 15 -15.81 -5.34 12.31
CA THR A 15 -15.81 -5.49 13.78
C THR A 15 -15.50 -6.92 14.14
N GLY A 16 -14.38 -7.14 14.81
CA GLY A 16 -13.96 -8.45 15.33
C GLY A 16 -12.44 -8.57 15.41
N PRO A 17 -11.90 -9.58 16.11
CA PRO A 17 -10.53 -10.04 15.90
C PRO A 17 -10.39 -10.47 14.42
N GLY A 18 -9.39 -9.97 13.70
CA GLY A 18 -9.21 -10.25 12.25
C GLY A 18 -9.85 -9.24 11.30
N ALA A 19 -10.53 -8.22 11.83
CA ALA A 19 -11.02 -7.08 11.06
C ALA A 19 -9.86 -6.20 10.54
N CYS A 20 -9.69 -6.11 9.21
CA CYS A 20 -8.73 -5.22 8.58
C CYS A 20 -9.37 -4.47 7.40
N ALA A 21 -9.19 -3.14 7.34
CA ALA A 21 -9.70 -2.33 6.23
C ALA A 21 -8.72 -2.23 5.06
N ALA A 22 -7.45 -2.62 5.22
CA ALA A 22 -6.39 -2.38 4.23
C ALA A 22 -6.74 -2.87 2.80
N PRO A 23 -7.26 -4.09 2.58
CA PRO A 23 -7.59 -4.57 1.24
C PRO A 23 -8.66 -3.77 0.50
N PHE A 24 -9.45 -2.97 1.23
CA PHE A 24 -10.55 -2.18 0.70
C PHE A 24 -10.17 -0.71 0.50
N VAL A 25 -9.10 -0.24 1.15
CA VAL A 25 -8.82 1.20 1.22
C VAL A 25 -7.41 1.58 0.82
N SER A 26 -6.49 0.62 0.68
CA SER A 26 -5.07 0.91 0.49
C SER A 26 -4.44 0.04 -0.58
N MET A 27 -3.43 0.60 -1.25
CA MET A 27 -2.45 -0.15 -2.03
C MET A 27 -1.04 0.27 -1.60
N TYR A 28 -0.14 -0.70 -1.56
CA TYR A 28 1.28 -0.52 -1.31
C TYR A 28 2.05 -0.90 -2.57
N LEU A 29 2.89 -0.01 -3.09
CA LEU A 29 3.68 -0.21 -4.30
C LEU A 29 5.16 -0.11 -3.96
N ASP A 30 5.98 -1.08 -4.38
CA ASP A 30 7.41 -1.13 -4.06
C ASP A 30 8.36 -0.84 -5.23
N GLN A 31 9.66 -0.80 -4.95
CA GLN A 31 10.69 -0.39 -5.91
C GLN A 31 10.77 -1.30 -7.13
N ARG A 32 10.16 -2.49 -7.06
CA ARG A 32 10.14 -3.51 -8.11
C ARG A 32 8.79 -3.59 -8.82
N GLY A 33 7.88 -2.69 -8.49
CA GLY A 33 6.56 -2.58 -9.12
C GLY A 33 5.53 -3.51 -8.50
N GLN A 34 5.88 -4.26 -7.46
CA GLN A 34 4.94 -5.17 -6.82
C GLN A 34 3.88 -4.37 -6.06
N VAL A 35 2.64 -4.84 -6.16
CA VAL A 35 1.49 -4.23 -5.51
C VAL A 35 0.97 -5.15 -4.41
N ARG A 36 0.74 -4.61 -3.22
CA ARG A 36 0.18 -5.29 -2.04
C ARG A 36 -0.97 -4.48 -1.44
N ALA A 37 -1.73 -5.05 -0.51
CA ALA A 37 -2.75 -4.28 0.23
C ALA A 37 -2.14 -3.35 1.30
N CYS A 38 -1.09 -3.80 1.99
CA CYS A 38 -0.35 -3.02 2.99
C CYS A 38 1.08 -3.53 3.13
N CYS A 39 1.90 -2.84 3.95
CA CYS A 39 3.28 -3.22 4.21
C CYS A 39 3.45 -4.57 4.92
N GLN A 40 2.42 -5.07 5.62
CA GLN A 40 2.43 -6.36 6.28
C GLN A 40 1.84 -7.49 5.41
N ASN A 41 1.33 -7.16 4.22
CA ASN A 41 0.74 -8.15 3.34
C ASN A 41 1.81 -8.87 2.52
N ASP A 42 2.52 -9.80 3.14
CA ASP A 42 3.88 -10.18 2.75
C ASP A 42 4.00 -11.03 1.47
N TYR A 43 3.23 -12.11 1.31
CA TYR A 43 3.37 -13.03 0.16
C TYR A 43 2.22 -12.98 -0.86
N HIS A 44 1.04 -12.47 -0.49
CA HIS A 44 -0.08 -12.36 -1.43
C HIS A 44 -0.02 -11.07 -2.25
N LEU A 45 0.82 -11.05 -3.28
CA LEU A 45 0.88 -9.92 -4.22
C LEU A 45 -0.47 -9.72 -4.91
N LEU A 46 -0.90 -8.48 -5.10
CA LEU A 46 -2.10 -8.15 -5.90
C LEU A 46 -1.78 -8.15 -7.39
N GLY A 47 -0.56 -7.76 -7.76
CA GLY A 47 -0.06 -7.71 -9.13
C GLY A 47 1.30 -7.02 -9.21
N ASN A 48 1.76 -6.76 -10.44
CA ASN A 48 2.93 -5.93 -10.72
C ASN A 48 2.60 -4.90 -11.80
N VAL A 49 2.94 -3.63 -11.57
CA VAL A 49 2.68 -2.53 -12.51
C VAL A 49 3.43 -2.67 -13.84
N THR A 50 4.50 -3.46 -13.90
CA THR A 50 5.19 -3.77 -15.16
C THR A 50 4.45 -4.76 -16.04
N GLU A 51 3.41 -5.41 -15.51
CA GLU A 51 2.66 -6.46 -16.22
C GLU A 51 1.23 -6.04 -16.53
N ARG A 52 0.61 -5.24 -15.66
CA ARG A 52 -0.80 -4.84 -15.78
C ARG A 52 -1.01 -3.41 -15.29
N PRO A 53 -1.98 -2.67 -15.87
CA PRO A 53 -2.40 -1.37 -15.36
C PRO A 53 -2.80 -1.43 -13.88
N LEU A 54 -2.48 -0.39 -13.12
CA LEU A 54 -2.74 -0.29 -11.69
C LEU A 54 -4.23 -0.49 -11.35
N ARG A 55 -5.14 0.01 -12.20
CA ARG A 55 -6.59 -0.12 -12.05
C ARG A 55 -7.06 -1.55 -12.26
N GLU A 56 -6.43 -2.28 -13.17
CA GLU A 56 -6.69 -3.71 -13.35
C GLU A 56 -6.20 -4.52 -12.16
N ILE A 57 -5.05 -4.15 -11.57
CA ILE A 57 -4.54 -4.78 -10.35
C ILE A 57 -5.53 -4.56 -9.18
N TRP A 58 -6.01 -3.32 -8.99
CA TRP A 58 -6.95 -2.99 -7.93
C TRP A 58 -8.29 -3.72 -8.05
N ARG A 59 -8.81 -3.87 -9.28
CA ARG A 59 -10.08 -4.55 -9.56
C ARG A 59 -9.93 -6.05 -9.80
N GLY A 60 -8.70 -6.53 -9.91
CA GLY A 60 -8.38 -7.88 -10.34
C GLY A 60 -8.73 -8.96 -9.32
N GLU A 61 -8.72 -10.20 -9.80
CA GLU A 61 -9.13 -11.38 -9.02
C GLU A 61 -8.33 -11.55 -7.73
N ARG A 62 -7.03 -11.24 -7.73
CA ARG A 62 -6.17 -11.37 -6.55
C ARG A 62 -6.52 -10.37 -5.46
N ALA A 63 -6.87 -9.14 -5.81
CA ALA A 63 -7.38 -8.13 -4.87
C ALA A 63 -8.76 -8.52 -4.33
N GLN A 64 -9.65 -9.00 -5.19
CA GLN A 64 -10.96 -9.49 -4.75
C GLN A 64 -10.86 -10.72 -3.84
N ALA A 65 -9.93 -11.64 -4.11
CA ALA A 65 -9.68 -12.81 -3.27
C ALA A 65 -9.27 -12.39 -1.85
N LEU A 66 -8.34 -11.44 -1.73
CA LEU A 66 -7.92 -10.90 -0.44
C LEU A 66 -9.06 -10.20 0.29
N ARG A 67 -9.87 -9.39 -0.41
CA ARG A 67 -11.06 -8.74 0.17
C ARG A 67 -12.05 -9.77 0.73
N ARG A 68 -12.34 -10.84 -0.02
CA ARG A 68 -13.23 -11.93 0.43
C ARG A 68 -12.68 -12.67 1.64
N ALA A 69 -11.39 -13.02 1.64
CA ALA A 69 -10.75 -13.69 2.77
C ALA A 69 -10.84 -12.83 4.05
N VAL A 70 -10.39 -11.57 3.97
CA VAL A 70 -10.40 -10.67 5.13
C VAL A 70 -11.82 -10.34 5.61
N ALA A 71 -12.80 -10.21 4.71
CA ALA A 71 -14.21 -10.07 5.10
C ALA A 71 -14.75 -11.30 5.84
N GLY A 72 -14.22 -12.48 5.51
CA GLY A 72 -14.46 -13.76 6.19
C GLY A 72 -13.63 -13.97 7.47
N HIS A 73 -12.82 -13.00 7.89
CA HIS A 73 -11.82 -13.12 8.97
C HIS A 73 -10.72 -14.16 8.71
N ASP A 74 -10.47 -14.46 7.45
CA ASP A 74 -9.37 -15.30 6.99
C ASP A 74 -8.15 -14.41 6.66
N LEU A 75 -7.02 -14.71 7.31
CA LEU A 75 -5.77 -13.96 7.20
C LEU A 75 -4.67 -14.75 6.47
N ASP A 76 -4.99 -15.92 5.90
CA ASP A 76 -4.06 -16.84 5.22
C ASP A 76 -3.56 -16.32 3.86
N LEU A 77 -4.01 -15.14 3.44
CA LEU A 77 -3.52 -14.47 2.23
C LEU A 77 -2.50 -13.38 2.58
N GLY A 78 -1.46 -13.78 3.32
CA GLY A 78 -0.31 -12.94 3.64
C GLY A 78 -0.58 -11.96 4.77
N CYS A 79 -1.45 -12.26 5.73
CA CYS A 79 -1.70 -11.39 6.88
C CYS A 79 -1.23 -12.02 8.21
N ASP A 80 -0.42 -13.07 8.15
CA ASP A 80 0.05 -13.89 9.27
C ASP A 80 0.67 -13.06 10.40
N PHE A 81 1.40 -11.99 10.07
CA PHE A 81 1.98 -11.11 11.09
C PHE A 81 0.90 -10.39 11.92
N CYS A 82 -0.15 -9.91 11.25
CA CYS A 82 -1.29 -9.28 11.94
C CYS A 82 -2.10 -10.32 12.71
N GLU A 83 -2.25 -11.53 12.17
CA GLU A 83 -2.89 -12.65 12.86
C GLU A 83 -2.14 -12.97 14.17
N TRP A 84 -0.81 -13.11 14.08
CA TRP A 84 0.05 -13.35 15.24
C TRP A 84 -0.10 -12.25 16.31
N GLN A 85 -0.16 -10.98 15.91
CA GLN A 85 -0.36 -9.86 16.84
C GLN A 85 -1.70 -9.96 17.60
N VAL A 86 -2.77 -10.32 16.89
CA VAL A 86 -4.10 -10.51 17.49
C VAL A 86 -4.10 -11.73 18.41
N ALA A 87 -3.51 -12.85 17.99
CA ALA A 87 -3.43 -14.09 18.76
C ALA A 87 -2.65 -13.93 20.08
N LYS A 88 -1.66 -13.01 20.12
CA LYS A 88 -0.91 -12.67 21.34
C LYS A 88 -1.65 -11.72 22.29
N GLY A 89 -2.92 -11.40 22.02
CA GLY A 89 -3.73 -10.54 22.88
C GLY A 89 -3.35 -9.07 22.83
N ARG A 90 -2.66 -8.63 21.76
CA ARG A 90 -2.27 -7.24 21.52
C ARG A 90 -2.91 -6.66 20.24
N PRO A 91 -4.23 -6.78 20.04
CA PRO A 91 -4.90 -6.25 18.86
C PRO A 91 -4.84 -4.71 18.77
N ASP A 92 -4.53 -4.03 19.88
CA ASP A 92 -4.27 -2.59 19.94
C ASP A 92 -3.05 -2.16 19.13
N LEU A 93 -2.04 -3.04 19.03
CA LEU A 93 -0.81 -2.81 18.28
C LEU A 93 -0.86 -3.38 16.86
N ALA A 94 -1.98 -3.99 16.47
CA ALA A 94 -2.06 -4.62 15.17
C ALA A 94 -1.93 -3.59 14.03
N PHE A 95 -1.08 -3.84 13.03
CA PHE A 95 -0.93 -2.92 11.89
C PHE A 95 -2.27 -2.70 11.14
N ALA A 96 -3.17 -3.68 11.17
CA ALA A 96 -4.54 -3.55 10.67
C ALA A 96 -5.26 -2.30 11.20
N ARG A 97 -4.98 -1.88 12.44
CA ARG A 97 -5.55 -0.71 13.10
C ARG A 97 -5.17 0.61 12.42
N TRP A 98 -4.09 0.67 11.65
CA TRP A 98 -3.70 1.88 10.92
C TRP A 98 -4.71 2.27 9.84
N PHE A 99 -5.57 1.33 9.45
CA PHE A 99 -6.57 1.54 8.42
C PHE A 99 -7.98 1.86 8.99
N ASP A 100 -8.13 1.86 10.32
CA ASP A 100 -9.42 2.08 11.01
C ASP A 100 -10.06 3.45 10.81
N GLU A 101 -9.28 4.43 10.35
CA GLU A 101 -9.74 5.78 10.05
C GLU A 101 -10.39 5.92 8.67
N PHE A 102 -10.22 4.90 7.82
CA PHE A 102 -10.85 4.84 6.51
C PHE A 102 -12.20 4.14 6.63
N ALA A 103 -13.23 4.77 6.05
CA ALA A 103 -14.54 4.15 6.00
C ALA A 103 -14.56 3.13 4.86
N VAL A 104 -14.95 1.89 5.14
CA VAL A 104 -15.23 0.88 4.12
C VAL A 104 -16.70 0.98 3.75
N ALA A 105 -16.99 1.52 2.57
CA ALA A 105 -18.37 1.75 2.11
C ALA A 105 -18.99 0.52 1.45
N THR A 106 -18.16 -0.32 0.82
CA THR A 106 -18.49 -1.49 0.01
C THR A 106 -17.33 -2.48 0.06
N ASP A 107 -17.62 -3.77 -0.11
CA ASP A 107 -16.62 -4.84 -0.19
C ASP A 107 -15.87 -4.84 -1.54
N GLU A 108 -16.41 -4.14 -2.54
CA GLU A 108 -15.79 -3.93 -3.85
C GLU A 108 -15.70 -2.44 -4.19
N PRO A 109 -14.75 -1.71 -3.61
CA PRO A 109 -14.59 -0.28 -3.82
C PRO A 109 -14.00 0.02 -5.20
N ASP A 110 -14.58 1.03 -5.88
CA ASP A 110 -14.12 1.47 -7.19
C ASP A 110 -12.68 2.01 -7.20
N TRP A 111 -12.26 2.59 -6.08
CA TRP A 111 -10.97 3.26 -5.87
C TRP A 111 -10.43 3.04 -4.45
N PRO A 112 -9.10 2.98 -4.26
CA PRO A 112 -8.51 3.05 -2.94
C PRO A 112 -8.65 4.47 -2.35
N GLN A 113 -8.51 4.59 -1.04
CA GLN A 113 -8.46 5.87 -0.33
C GLN A 113 -7.03 6.25 0.09
N GLN A 114 -6.09 5.30 0.03
CA GLN A 114 -4.70 5.49 0.38
C GLN A 114 -3.78 4.81 -0.65
N LEU A 115 -2.68 5.48 -0.99
CA LEU A 115 -1.53 4.85 -1.64
C LEU A 115 -0.29 4.98 -0.76
N GLU A 116 0.47 3.91 -0.65
CA GLU A 116 1.80 3.87 -0.05
C GLU A 116 2.81 3.58 -1.16
N LEU A 117 3.67 4.55 -1.47
CA LEU A 117 4.50 4.59 -2.66
C LEU A 117 5.98 4.49 -2.26
N ALA A 118 6.55 3.30 -2.40
CA ALA A 118 7.98 3.04 -2.38
C ALA A 118 8.52 2.92 -3.81
N VAL A 119 8.30 3.95 -4.62
CA VAL A 119 8.52 3.92 -6.07
C VAL A 119 9.97 4.10 -6.51
N SER A 120 10.88 4.38 -5.56
CA SER A 120 12.30 4.61 -5.83
C SER A 120 13.13 4.22 -4.61
N ASN A 121 14.36 3.75 -4.82
CA ASN A 121 15.36 3.62 -3.75
C ASN A 121 16.41 4.74 -3.80
N THR A 122 16.22 5.76 -4.65
CA THR A 122 17.18 6.86 -4.81
C THR A 122 17.39 7.55 -3.46
N CYS A 123 18.58 7.40 -2.89
CA CYS A 123 18.95 7.94 -1.58
C CYS A 123 20.46 8.18 -1.54
N ASN A 124 20.88 9.30 -0.94
CA ASN A 124 22.29 9.62 -0.74
C ASN A 124 22.83 9.16 0.62
N LEU A 125 21.99 8.69 1.55
CA LEU A 125 22.38 8.25 2.89
C LEU A 125 22.70 6.75 2.95
N GLN A 126 23.50 6.37 3.95
CA GLN A 126 23.86 4.98 4.24
C GLN A 126 23.61 4.63 5.73
N CYS A 127 22.36 4.72 6.15
CA CYS A 127 21.98 4.48 7.54
C CYS A 127 22.22 3.01 7.95
N VAL A 128 22.61 2.76 9.20
CA VAL A 128 23.02 1.42 9.68
C VAL A 128 21.90 0.37 9.70
N MET A 129 20.65 0.82 9.78
CA MET A 129 19.44 -0.04 9.80
C MET A 129 18.83 -0.26 8.41
N CYS A 130 19.41 0.32 7.37
CA CYS A 130 18.90 0.32 6.00
C CYS A 130 19.74 -0.59 5.11
N ASP A 131 19.16 -1.03 3.99
CA ASP A 131 19.81 -1.89 2.99
C ASP A 131 19.67 -1.30 1.57
N GLY A 132 20.24 -1.99 0.58
CA GLY A 132 20.26 -1.53 -0.80
C GLY A 132 18.93 -1.61 -1.55
N GLU A 133 17.89 -2.25 -1.01
CA GLU A 133 16.53 -2.12 -1.57
C GLU A 133 15.96 -0.74 -1.23
N TRP A 134 16.37 -0.14 -0.12
CA TRP A 134 15.85 1.15 0.36
C TRP A 134 16.81 2.33 0.14
N SER A 135 18.09 2.09 -0.16
CA SER A 135 19.06 3.15 -0.49
C SER A 135 20.00 2.77 -1.65
N SER A 136 19.98 3.58 -2.71
CA SER A 136 20.89 3.47 -3.86
C SER A 136 22.36 3.64 -3.47
N SER A 137 22.67 4.47 -2.47
CA SER A 137 24.04 4.61 -1.94
C SER A 137 24.51 3.34 -1.23
N ILE A 138 23.66 2.71 -0.41
CA ILE A 138 24.01 1.44 0.25
C ILE A 138 24.22 0.35 -0.80
N ARG A 139 23.27 0.24 -1.73
CA ARG A 139 23.30 -0.76 -2.80
C ARG A 139 24.60 -0.72 -3.60
N SER A 140 25.00 0.47 -4.02
CA SER A 140 26.20 0.65 -4.85
C SER A 140 27.50 0.58 -4.05
N GLN A 141 27.56 1.16 -2.85
CA GLN A 141 28.83 1.36 -2.13
C GLN A 141 29.12 0.30 -1.06
N ARG A 142 28.08 -0.23 -0.38
CA ARG A 142 28.25 -1.25 0.66
C ARG A 142 28.06 -2.65 0.12
N GLU A 143 27.04 -2.83 -0.71
CA GLU A 143 26.64 -4.15 -1.21
C GLU A 143 27.27 -4.47 -2.57
N GLY A 144 27.72 -3.45 -3.32
CA GLY A 144 28.32 -3.62 -4.64
C GLY A 144 27.35 -4.18 -5.69
N LEU A 145 26.05 -3.97 -5.51
CA LEU A 145 25.01 -4.47 -6.40
C LEU A 145 24.64 -3.47 -7.49
N ALA A 146 24.23 -3.98 -8.65
CA ALA A 146 23.72 -3.17 -9.76
C ALA A 146 22.46 -2.39 -9.34
N PRO A 147 22.20 -1.17 -9.88
CA PRO A 147 21.01 -0.38 -9.56
C PRO A 147 19.70 -1.15 -9.69
N LEU A 148 18.68 -0.77 -8.91
CA LEU A 148 17.34 -1.32 -9.09
C LEU A 148 16.75 -0.88 -10.44
N PRO A 149 15.89 -1.70 -11.06
CA PRO A 149 15.21 -1.32 -12.28
C PRO A 149 14.28 -0.12 -12.01
N LYS A 150 14.18 0.78 -12.98
CA LYS A 150 13.17 1.84 -12.99
C LYS A 150 11.92 1.30 -13.66
N VAL A 151 10.93 0.93 -12.85
CA VAL A 151 9.71 0.23 -13.29
C VAL A 151 8.49 1.13 -13.41
N TYR A 152 8.61 2.40 -12.99
CA TYR A 152 7.55 3.40 -13.03
C TYR A 152 7.80 4.37 -14.17
N ASP A 153 7.06 4.19 -15.26
CA ASP A 153 7.18 4.97 -16.49
C ASP A 153 6.05 6.00 -16.64
N ASP A 154 6.04 6.71 -17.77
CA ASP A 154 5.04 7.75 -18.03
C ASP A 154 3.61 7.20 -18.05
N ALA A 155 3.40 5.99 -18.56
CA ALA A 155 2.09 5.36 -18.59
C ALA A 155 1.55 5.10 -17.18
N PHE A 156 2.41 4.66 -16.25
CA PHE A 156 2.03 4.51 -14.84
C PHE A 156 1.60 5.84 -14.23
N PHE A 157 2.34 6.93 -14.44
CA PHE A 157 2.00 8.23 -13.84
C PHE A 157 0.75 8.87 -14.48
N ASP A 158 0.54 8.65 -15.78
CA ASP A 158 -0.70 9.06 -16.45
C ASP A 158 -1.90 8.32 -15.82
N GLU A 159 -1.79 7.01 -15.59
CA GLU A 159 -2.83 6.23 -14.90
C GLU A 159 -3.01 6.66 -13.44
N LEU A 160 -1.92 6.92 -12.72
CA LEU A 160 -1.96 7.37 -11.32
C LEU A 160 -2.79 8.64 -11.16
N SER A 161 -2.80 9.52 -12.16
CA SER A 161 -3.58 10.75 -12.14
C SER A 161 -5.10 10.51 -11.98
N ASP A 162 -5.61 9.37 -12.44
CA ASP A 162 -7.01 8.96 -12.25
C ASP A 162 -7.29 8.55 -10.79
N PHE A 163 -6.29 8.07 -10.07
CA PHE A 163 -6.43 7.67 -8.66
C PHE A 163 -6.45 8.88 -7.72
N LEU A 164 -5.60 9.89 -7.98
CA LEU A 164 -5.35 11.02 -7.07
C LEU A 164 -6.64 11.73 -6.56
N PRO A 165 -7.67 12.00 -7.39
CA PRO A 165 -8.91 12.64 -6.93
C PRO A 165 -9.69 11.85 -5.88
N HIS A 166 -9.44 10.55 -5.76
CA HIS A 166 -10.14 9.64 -4.86
C HIS A 166 -9.36 9.37 -3.55
N LEU A 167 -8.09 9.77 -3.49
CA LEU A 167 -7.23 9.53 -2.34
C LEU A 167 -7.51 10.52 -1.22
N ARG A 168 -7.54 10.02 0.01
CA ARG A 168 -7.49 10.80 1.24
C ARG A 168 -6.06 10.95 1.76
N ARG A 169 -5.16 10.03 1.41
CA ARG A 169 -3.77 10.03 1.85
C ARG A 169 -2.84 9.41 0.82
N VAL A 170 -1.69 10.03 0.61
CA VAL A 170 -0.54 9.42 -0.06
C VAL A 170 0.60 9.37 0.95
N LYS A 171 1.28 8.24 1.05
CA LYS A 171 2.52 8.10 1.82
C LYS A 171 3.67 7.84 0.85
N PHE A 172 4.72 8.64 0.95
CA PHE A 172 5.98 8.37 0.27
C PHE A 172 6.88 7.58 1.21
N LEU A 173 7.41 6.48 0.70
CA LEU A 173 8.27 5.55 1.39
C LEU A 173 9.48 5.28 0.52
N GLY A 174 10.54 4.75 1.12
CA GLY A 174 11.74 4.32 0.42
C GLY A 174 12.55 5.43 -0.26
N GLY A 175 13.83 5.15 -0.43
CA GLY A 175 14.78 6.16 -0.85
C GLY A 175 14.78 7.38 0.07
N GLU A 176 15.16 8.51 -0.52
CA GLU A 176 14.87 9.83 0.01
C GLU A 176 13.85 10.52 -0.90
N PRO A 177 12.61 10.79 -0.43
CA PRO A 177 11.53 11.32 -1.26
C PRO A 177 11.88 12.58 -2.06
N PHE A 178 12.69 13.50 -1.52
CA PHE A 178 13.06 14.73 -2.22
C PHE A 178 14.20 14.56 -3.24
N LEU A 179 14.85 13.40 -3.29
CA LEU A 179 15.86 13.05 -4.29
C LEU A 179 15.29 12.21 -5.44
N ALA A 180 14.20 11.49 -5.20
CA ALA A 180 13.58 10.61 -6.19
C ALA A 180 12.75 11.42 -7.20
N ALA A 181 13.11 11.34 -8.48
CA ALA A 181 12.38 12.02 -9.56
C ALA A 181 10.95 11.48 -9.70
N GLU A 182 10.76 10.19 -9.44
CA GLU A 182 9.47 9.51 -9.48
C GLU A 182 8.47 10.11 -8.47
N THR A 183 8.94 10.48 -7.27
CA THR A 183 8.11 11.05 -6.21
C THR A 183 7.58 12.45 -6.56
N LEU A 184 8.31 13.23 -7.36
CA LEU A 184 7.91 14.59 -7.76
C LEU A 184 6.79 14.62 -8.81
N ARG A 185 6.36 13.45 -9.30
CA ARG A 185 5.32 13.29 -10.32
C ARG A 185 3.93 12.97 -9.74
N VAL A 186 3.83 12.89 -8.42
CA VAL A 186 2.61 12.53 -7.66
C VAL A 186 2.04 13.78 -7.00
#